data_AF-G3HHX9-F1
#
_entry.id   AF-G3HHX9-F1
#
_cell.length_a   1.000
_cell.length_b   1.000
_cell.length_c   1.000
_cell.angle_alpha   90.00
_cell.angle_beta   90.00
_cell.angle_gamma   90.00
#
_symmetry.space_group_name_H-M   'P 1'
#
loop_
_entity.id
_entity.type
_entity.pdbx_description
1 polymer ?
#
loop_
_entity_poly.entity_id
_entity_poly.type
_entity_poly.pdbx_seq_one_letter_code
_entity_poly.pdbx_strand_id
1 'polypeptide(L)'
;MKLQNQRGGRIFLQDIKKPDRDDWESRLNALECALHLEKSVNQSVLELHRLVTDKNDPHLCDFIETHYLNEQVKSIKELGGHETNSGKMGAPEAGMAEYPFDKHTLGHSES
;
A
#
# COMPACT_ATOMS: atom_id res chain seq x y z
N MET A 1 11.35 7.10 -9.91
CA MET A 1 12.21 8.21 -10.42
C MET A 1 12.49 8.16 -11.92
N LYS A 2 12.66 6.97 -12.54
CA LYS A 2 12.97 6.81 -13.97
C LYS A 2 12.04 7.56 -14.94
N LEU A 3 10.73 7.52 -14.71
CA LEU A 3 9.73 8.19 -15.55
C LEU A 3 10.00 9.70 -15.68
N GLN A 4 10.33 10.35 -14.58
CA GLN A 4 10.59 11.79 -14.56
C GLN A 4 11.78 12.13 -15.48
N ASN A 5 12.85 11.34 -15.42
CA ASN A 5 14.02 11.51 -16.29
C ASN A 5 13.70 11.22 -17.76
N GLN A 6 12.89 10.20 -18.05
CA GLN A 6 12.48 9.87 -19.42
C GLN A 6 11.69 11.01 -20.09
N ARG A 7 10.93 11.77 -19.30
CA ARG A 7 10.16 12.92 -19.80
C ARG A 7 10.94 14.24 -19.76
N GLY A 8 12.24 14.21 -19.47
CA GLY A 8 13.07 15.40 -19.34
C GLY A 8 12.75 16.26 -18.11
N GLY A 9 11.97 15.73 -17.17
CA GLY A 9 11.65 16.38 -15.90
C GLY A 9 12.87 16.39 -14.97
N ARG A 10 12.83 17.29 -13.97
CA ARG A 10 13.86 17.39 -12.94
C ARG A 10 13.33 16.80 -11.63
N ILE A 11 14.18 16.06 -10.93
CA ILE A 11 13.87 15.48 -9.62
C ILE A 11 14.36 16.45 -8.55
N PHE A 12 13.45 16.84 -7.67
CA PHE A 12 13.75 17.60 -6.47
C PHE A 12 13.40 16.74 -5.26
N LEU A 13 14.42 16.29 -4.52
CA LEU A 13 14.25 15.44 -3.36
C LEU A 13 13.75 16.26 -2.16
N GLN A 14 12.97 15.62 -1.31
CA GLN A 14 12.44 16.18 -0.07
C GLN A 14 12.75 15.22 1.07
N ASP A 15 12.71 15.73 2.30
CA ASP A 15 12.89 14.90 3.49
C ASP A 15 11.79 13.84 3.59
N ILE A 16 12.20 12.59 3.73
CA ILE A 16 11.29 11.50 4.09
C ILE A 16 11.01 11.62 5.59
N LYS A 17 9.77 11.94 5.94
CA LYS A 17 9.37 12.06 7.35
C LYS A 17 9.38 10.69 8.01
N LYS A 18 9.78 10.66 9.28
CA LYS A 18 9.68 9.44 10.10
C LYS A 18 8.20 9.02 10.23
N PRO A 19 7.94 7.72 10.46
CA PRO A 19 6.59 7.25 10.81
C PRO A 19 6.01 7.99 12.01
N ASP A 20 4.69 7.95 12.14
CA ASP A 20 3.94 8.55 13.24
C ASP A 20 4.17 7.85 14.58
N ARG A 21 4.61 6.59 14.54
CA ARG A 21 4.91 5.75 15.70
C ARG A 21 6.15 4.87 15.50
N ASP A 22 6.79 4.52 16.61
CA ASP A 22 7.97 3.63 16.62
C ASP A 22 7.61 2.17 16.98
N ASP A 23 6.47 1.96 17.66
CA ASP A 23 5.91 0.63 17.98
C ASP A 23 4.51 0.49 17.35
N TRP A 24 4.24 -0.68 16.79
CA TRP A 24 2.97 -1.03 16.14
C TRP A 24 2.04 -1.83 17.04
N GLU A 25 2.46 -2.16 18.27
CA GLU A 25 1.71 -2.81 19.35
C GLU A 25 1.32 -4.27 19.05
N SER A 26 0.63 -4.53 17.94
CA SER A 26 0.19 -5.85 17.52
C SER A 26 0.19 -5.99 16.00
N ARG A 27 0.12 -7.22 15.50
CA ARG A 27 0.00 -7.45 14.05
C ARG A 27 -1.27 -6.83 13.48
N LEU A 28 -2.39 -6.91 14.21
CA LEU A 28 -3.66 -6.34 13.74
C LEU A 28 -3.52 -4.84 13.53
N ASN A 29 -2.97 -4.14 14.52
CA ASN A 29 -2.71 -2.70 14.44
C ASN A 29 -1.73 -2.36 13.30
N ALA A 30 -0.70 -3.17 13.08
CA ALA A 30 0.21 -3.01 11.96
C ALA A 30 -0.48 -3.18 10.59
N LEU A 31 -1.36 -4.18 10.45
CA LEU A 31 -2.14 -4.43 9.23
C LEU A 31 -3.14 -3.30 8.95
N GLU A 32 -3.84 -2.81 9.99
CA GLU A 32 -4.75 -1.66 9.86
C GLU A 32 -3.99 -0.40 9.43
N CYS A 33 -2.83 -0.14 10.03
CA CYS A 33 -1.98 0.98 9.66
C CYS A 33 -1.47 0.86 8.22
N ALA A 34 -1.05 -0.34 7.80
CA ALA A 34 -0.63 -0.61 6.44
C ALA A 34 -1.78 -0.42 5.44
N LEU A 35 -2.98 -0.91 5.75
CA LEU A 35 -4.16 -0.73 4.90
C LEU A 35 -4.54 0.75 4.77
N HIS A 36 -4.47 1.51 5.88
CA HIS A 36 -4.72 2.94 5.86
C HIS A 36 -3.68 3.68 5.00
N LEU A 37 -2.39 3.33 5.14
CA LEU A 37 -1.31 3.88 4.34
C LEU A 37 -1.53 3.60 2.84
N GLU A 38 -1.85 2.37 2.47
CA GLU A 38 -2.11 1.99 1.07
C GLU A 38 -3.31 2.73 0.47
N LYS A 39 -4.38 2.93 1.27
CA LYS A 39 -5.52 3.76 0.84
C LYS A 39 -5.12 5.22 0.63
N SER A 40 -4.28 5.78 1.50
CA SER A 40 -3.79 7.16 1.38
C SER A 40 -2.89 7.34 0.15
N VAL A 41 -1.99 6.38 -0.12
CA VAL A 41 -1.18 6.36 -1.34
C VAL A 41 -2.05 6.23 -2.57
N ASN A 42 -3.03 5.31 -2.58
CA ASN A 42 -3.95 5.15 -3.70
C ASN A 42 -4.74 6.43 -3.99
N GLN A 43 -5.21 7.13 -2.94
CA GLN A 43 -5.88 8.42 -3.09
C GLN A 43 -4.98 9.46 -3.77
N SER A 44 -3.70 9.52 -3.38
CA SER A 44 -2.70 10.41 -4.00
C SER A 44 -2.45 10.05 -5.48
N VAL A 45 -2.43 8.75 -5.81
CA VAL A 45 -2.28 8.26 -7.19
C VAL A 45 -3.51 8.62 -8.04
N LEU A 46 -4.72 8.51 -7.49
CA LEU A 46 -5.96 8.92 -8.17
C LEU A 46 -6.02 10.43 -8.42
N GLU A 47 -5.59 11.23 -7.45
CA GLU A 47 -5.50 12.69 -7.61
C GLU A 47 -4.47 13.08 -8.67
N LEU A 48 -3.33 12.39 -8.71
CA LEU A 48 -2.35 12.55 -9.77
C LEU A 48 -2.94 12.15 -11.13
N HIS A 49 -3.62 11.01 -11.23
CA HIS A 49 -4.27 10.57 -12.47
C HIS A 49 -5.30 11.58 -12.97
N ARG A 50 -6.13 12.14 -12.09
CA ARG A 50 -7.05 13.22 -12.43
C ARG A 50 -6.32 14.45 -12.98
N LEU A 51 -5.26 14.90 -12.30
CA LEU A 51 -4.46 16.04 -12.74
C LEU A 51 -3.87 15.79 -14.14
N VAL A 52 -3.34 14.59 -14.38
CA VAL A 52 -2.74 14.20 -15.66
C VAL A 52 -3.79 14.14 -16.77
N THR A 53 -4.99 13.64 -16.45
CA THR A 53 -6.16 13.63 -17.34
C THR A 53 -6.57 15.05 -17.72
N ASP A 54 -6.68 15.96 -16.75
CA ASP A 54 -7.00 17.38 -16.99
C ASP A 54 -5.93 18.08 -17.85
N LYS A 55 -4.69 17.60 -17.81
CA LYS A 55 -3.57 18.08 -18.63
C LYS A 55 -3.46 17.40 -20.00
N ASN A 56 -4.36 16.46 -20.32
CA ASN A 56 -4.39 15.72 -21.58
C ASN A 56 -3.06 15.00 -21.88
N ASP A 57 -2.50 14.32 -20.87
CA ASP A 57 -1.24 13.57 -21.01
C ASP A 57 -1.51 12.05 -20.99
N PRO A 58 -1.87 11.45 -22.14
CA PRO A 58 -2.32 10.07 -22.20
C PRO A 58 -1.22 9.06 -21.84
N HIS A 59 0.05 9.38 -22.13
CA HIS A 59 1.17 8.50 -21.80
C HIS A 59 1.35 8.38 -20.28
N LEU A 60 1.21 9.48 -19.54
CA LEU A 60 1.33 9.42 -18.09
C LEU A 60 0.09 8.80 -17.43
N CYS A 61 -1.11 8.97 -18.00
CA CYS A 61 -2.30 8.23 -17.55
C CYS A 61 -2.10 6.71 -17.66
N ASP A 62 -1.69 6.23 -18.84
CA ASP A 62 -1.42 4.81 -19.10
C ASP A 62 -0.36 4.24 -18.14
N PHE A 63 0.72 4.99 -17.91
CA PHE A 63 1.76 4.58 -16.97
C PHE A 63 1.23 4.43 -15.53
N ILE A 64 0.37 5.34 -15.07
CA ILE A 64 -0.24 5.29 -13.73
C ILE A 64 -1.20 4.10 -13.62
N GLU A 65 -2.04 3.89 -14.64
CA GLU A 65 -3.01 2.78 -14.69
C GLU A 65 -2.31 1.42 -14.70
N THR A 66 -1.33 1.25 -15.57
CA THR A 66 -0.62 -0.01 -15.78
C THR A 66 0.20 -0.42 -14.56
N HIS A 67 0.94 0.51 -13.96
CA HIS A 67 1.95 0.17 -12.94
C HIS A 67 1.52 0.43 -11.50
N TYR A 68 0.55 1.30 -11.26
CA TYR A 68 0.21 1.73 -9.89
C TYR A 68 -1.22 1.37 -9.52
N LEU A 69 -2.23 1.78 -10.29
CA LEU A 69 -3.63 1.60 -9.88
C LEU A 69 -4.02 0.13 -9.72
N ASN A 70 -3.57 -0.75 -10.63
CA ASN A 70 -3.83 -2.19 -10.52
C ASN A 70 -3.17 -2.80 -9.28
N GLU A 71 -1.94 -2.40 -8.96
CA GLU A 71 -1.21 -2.90 -7.80
C GLU A 71 -1.83 -2.38 -6.49
N GLN A 72 -2.19 -1.09 -6.41
CA GLN A 72 -2.89 -0.55 -5.24
C GLN A 72 -4.18 -1.31 -4.93
N VAL A 73 -5.00 -1.63 -5.94
CA VAL A 73 -6.24 -2.39 -5.74
C VAL A 73 -5.97 -3.81 -5.23
N LYS A 74 -4.92 -4.47 -5.75
CA LYS A 74 -4.52 -5.81 -5.28
C LYS A 74 -4.03 -5.75 -3.83
N SER A 75 -3.11 -4.83 -3.51
CA SER A 75 -2.53 -4.70 -2.16
C SER A 75 -3.59 -4.32 -1.13
N ILE A 76 -4.50 -3.40 -1.45
CA ILE A 76 -5.62 -3.04 -0.56
C ILE A 76 -6.52 -4.24 -0.30
N LYS A 77 -6.81 -5.05 -1.33
CA LYS A 77 -7.64 -6.25 -1.19
C LYS A 77 -6.95 -7.31 -0.33
N GLU A 78 -5.66 -7.54 -0.55
CA GLU A 78 -4.85 -8.49 0.20
C GLU A 78 -4.79 -8.11 1.69
N LEU A 79 -4.43 -6.86 1.99
CA LEU A 79 -4.38 -6.35 3.37
C LEU A 79 -5.75 -6.39 4.06
N GLY A 80 -6.83 -6.02 3.36
CA GLY A 80 -8.19 -6.14 3.90
C GLY A 80 -8.60 -7.58 4.18
N GLY A 81 -8.12 -8.54 3.38
CA GLY A 81 -8.28 -9.97 3.63
C GLY A 81 -7.53 -10.43 4.89
N HIS A 82 -6.29 -9.97 5.07
CA HIS A 82 -5.46 -10.25 6.24
C HIS A 82 -6.05 -9.69 7.54
N GLU A 83 -6.55 -8.46 7.51
CA GLU A 83 -7.25 -7.82 8.64
C GLU A 83 -8.52 -8.61 9.01
N THR A 84 -9.36 -8.94 8.02
CA THR A 84 -10.60 -9.69 8.24
C THR A 84 -10.32 -11.08 8.83
N ASN A 85 -9.28 -11.76 8.34
CA ASN A 85 -8.90 -13.08 8.85
C ASN A 85 -8.35 -12.98 10.28
N SER A 86 -7.55 -11.96 10.58
CA SER A 86 -7.01 -11.72 11.93
C SER A 86 -8.13 -11.42 12.95
N GLY A 87 -9.12 -10.60 12.58
CA GLY A 87 -10.28 -10.31 13.43
C GLY A 87 -11.14 -11.54 13.72
N LYS A 88 -11.36 -12.42 12.72
CA LYS A 88 -12.08 -13.70 12.91
C LYS A 88 -11.34 -14.67 13.83
N MET A 89 -10.02 -14.58 13.89
CA MET A 89 -9.16 -15.42 14.72
C MET A 89 -9.09 -14.95 16.18
N GLY A 90 -9.72 -13.82 16.53
CA GLY A 90 -9.75 -13.28 17.90
C GLY A 90 -8.49 -12.53 18.32
N ALA A 91 -7.63 -12.12 17.40
CA ALA A 91 -6.49 -11.25 17.71
C ALA A 91 -6.99 -9.83 18.09
N PRO A 92 -6.35 -9.11 19.03
CA PRO A 92 -5.08 -9.44 19.71
C PRO A 92 -5.24 -10.29 21.00
N GLU A 93 -6.47 -10.54 21.45
CA GLU A 93 -6.76 -11.20 22.74
C GLU A 93 -6.41 -12.70 22.73
N ALA A 94 -6.53 -13.34 21.56
CA ALA A 94 -6.12 -14.72 21.33
C ALA A 94 -4.65 -14.77 20.88
N GLY A 95 -3.71 -14.63 21.81
CA GLY A 95 -2.26 -14.67 21.51
C GLY A 95 -1.77 -15.93 20.77
N MET A 96 -2.57 -17.01 20.75
CA MET A 96 -2.28 -18.22 19.96
C MET A 96 -2.65 -18.11 18.47
N ALA A 97 -3.40 -17.09 18.05
CA ALA A 97 -3.82 -16.92 16.66
C ALA A 97 -2.72 -16.31 15.77
N GLU A 98 -1.74 -15.62 16.37
CA GLU A 98 -0.70 -14.93 15.62
C GLU A 98 0.28 -15.90 14.95
N TYR A 99 0.72 -16.95 15.64
CA TYR A 99 1.68 -17.90 15.08
C TYR A 99 1.13 -18.70 13.88
N PRO A 100 -0.10 -19.27 13.92
CA PRO A 100 -0.69 -19.95 12.77
C PRO A 100 -0.91 -19.02 11.57
N PHE A 101 -1.33 -17.77 11.79
CA PHE A 101 -1.51 -16.80 10.71
C PHE A 101 -0.19 -16.50 10.00
N ASP A 102 0.91 -16.34 10.76
CA ASP A 102 2.23 -16.15 10.19
C ASP A 102 2.64 -17.33 9.28
N LYS A 103 2.48 -18.56 9.80
CA LYS A 103 2.85 -19.78 9.08
C LYS A 103 2.00 -20.07 7.84
N HIS A 104 0.70 -19.84 7.92
CA HIS A 104 -0.24 -20.29 6.89
C HIS A 104 -0.67 -19.18 5.93
N THR A 105 -0.60 -17.91 6.33
CA THR A 105 -1.03 -16.77 5.52
C THR A 105 0.16 -15.98 4.96
N LEU A 106 1.21 -15.75 5.76
CA LEU A 106 2.38 -14.97 5.32
C LEU A 106 3.55 -15.83 4.80
N GLY A 107 3.62 -17.10 5.22
CA GLY A 107 4.66 -18.05 4.82
C GLY A 107 4.64 -18.50 3.34
N HIS A 108 3.70 -18.01 2.52
CA HIS A 108 3.61 -18.25 1.08
C HIS A 108 4.11 -17.06 0.27
N SER A 109 5.23 -16.46 0.67
CA SER A 109 5.95 -15.50 -0.17
C SER A 109 6.56 -16.29 -1.33
N GLU A 110 5.95 -16.20 -2.53
CA GLU A 110 6.55 -16.79 -3.73
C GLU A 110 7.95 -16.19 -3.93
N SER A 111 8.96 -17.08 -4.01
CA SER A 111 10.35 -16.74 -4.32
C SER A 111 10.54 -16.39 -5.78
#